data_AF-A0A7J2S4A7-F1
#
_entry.id   AF-A0A7J2S4A7-F1
#
_cell.length_a   1.000
_cell.length_b   1.000
_cell.length_c   1.000
_cell.angle_alpha   90.00
_cell.angle_beta   90.00
_cell.angle_gamma   90.00
#
_symmetry.space_group_name_H-M   'P 1'
#
loop_
_entity.id
_entity.type
_entity.pdbx_description
1 polymer ?
#
loop_
_entity_poly.entity_id
_entity_poly.type
_entity_poly.pdbx_seq_one_letter_code
_entity_poly.pdbx_strand_id
1 'polypeptide(L)' 'MVKSVYDYIGDQWKKPDMSYQSPHQQRLIQWRKEENFLRVDKPLRIDRARSLGYKAKPGYIIV' A
#
# COMPACT_ATOMS: atom_id res chain seq x y z
N MET A 1 5.06 21.29 14.04
CA MET A 1 5.44 19.87 14.19
C MET A 1 5.73 19.32 12.80
N VAL A 2 6.86 18.64 12.60
CA VAL A 2 7.27 18.13 11.27
C VAL A 2 6.53 16.82 10.99
N LYS A 3 5.92 16.69 9.80
CA LYS A 3 5.22 15.46 9.40
C LYS A 3 6.24 14.34 9.15
N SER A 4 5.93 13.14 9.63
CA SER A 4 6.72 11.95 9.29
C SER A 4 6.38 11.47 7.88
N VAL A 5 7.27 10.69 7.26
CA VAL A 5 7.02 10.07 5.94
C VAL A 5 5.73 9.24 5.95
N TYR A 6 5.43 8.56 7.05
CA TYR A 6 4.20 7.77 7.19
C TYR A 6 2.94 8.64 7.18
N ASP A 7 3.01 9.85 7.76
CA ASP A 7 1.89 10.79 7.74
C ASP A 7 1.60 11.29 6.32
N TYR A 8 2.65 11.55 5.53
CA TYR A 8 2.49 11.91 4.12
C TYR A 8 1.85 10.77 3.32
N ILE A 9 2.31 9.53 3.53
CA ILE A 9 1.72 8.36 2.85
C ILE A 9 0.25 8.21 3.26
N GLY A 10 -0.07 8.32 4.55
CA GLY A 10 -1.44 8.26 5.05
C GLY A 10 -2.34 9.33 4.44
N ASP A 11 -1.84 10.56 4.31
CA ASP A 11 -2.57 11.66 3.66
C ASP A 11 -2.84 11.39 2.18
N GLN A 12 -1.89 10.80 1.43
CA GLN A 12 -2.10 10.41 0.03
C GLN A 12 -3.20 9.34 -0.10
N TRP A 13 -3.31 8.41 0.85
CA TRP A 13 -4.35 7.37 0.83
C TRP A 13 -5.73 7.84 1.27
N LYS A 14 -5.84 9.00 1.95
CA LYS A 14 -7.15 9.61 2.25
C LYS A 14 -7.83 10.18 0.99
N LYS A 15 -7.03 10.67 0.04
CA LYS A 15 -7.48 11.20 -1.25
C LYS A 15 -6.62 10.60 -2.36
N PRO A 16 -6.83 9.32 -2.70
CA PRO A 16 -6.04 8.65 -3.72
C PRO A 16 -6.23 9.35 -5.07
N ASP A 17 -5.14 9.43 -5.84
CA ASP A 17 -5.19 9.95 -7.20
C ASP A 17 -6.01 9.00 -8.10
N MET A 18 -7.08 9.55 -8.67
CA MET A 18 -7.99 8.87 -9.59
C MET A 18 -7.87 9.42 -11.01
N SER A 19 -6.84 10.20 -11.28
CA SER A 19 -6.56 10.71 -12.62
C SER A 19 -6.28 9.58 -13.62
N TYR A 20 -6.47 9.90 -14.89
CA TYR A 20 -6.15 9.00 -15.99
C TYR A 20 -4.65 8.74 -16.04
N GLN A 21 -4.26 7.46 -16.15
CA GLN A 21 -2.89 6.95 -16.05
C GLN A 21 -2.23 7.10 -14.67
N SER A 22 -3.01 7.35 -13.62
CA SER A 22 -2.46 7.35 -12.25
C SER A 22 -1.81 6.01 -11.89
N PRO A 23 -0.81 6.00 -10.99
CA PRO A 23 -0.21 4.77 -10.47
C PRO A 23 -1.23 3.84 -9.81
N HIS A 24 -2.35 4.38 -9.29
CA HIS A 24 -3.43 3.58 -8.73
C HIS A 24 -4.21 2.85 -9.82
N GLN A 25 -4.58 3.55 -10.92
CA GLN A 25 -5.26 2.93 -12.05
C GLN A 25 -4.43 1.80 -12.68
N GLN A 26 -3.12 2.03 -12.88
CA GLN A 26 -2.22 1.01 -13.44
C GLN A 26 -2.16 -0.24 -12.56
N ARG A 27 -2.08 -0.08 -11.23
CA ARG A 27 -2.14 -1.19 -10.27
C ARG A 27 -3.44 -1.97 -10.37
N LEU A 28 -4.60 -1.29 -10.43
CA LEU A 28 -5.89 -1.95 -10.56
C LEU A 28 -6.03 -2.76 -11.85
N ILE A 29 -5.49 -2.27 -12.97
CA ILE A 29 -5.49 -3.01 -14.24
C ILE A 29 -4.61 -4.26 -14.13
N GLN A 30 -3.46 -4.13 -13.47
CA GLN A 30 -2.54 -5.24 -13.25
C GLN A 30 -3.17 -6.32 -12.34
N TRP A 31 -3.78 -5.93 -11.22
CA TRP A 31 -4.41 -6.87 -10.28
C TRP A 31 -5.58 -7.66 -10.86
N ARG A 32 -6.27 -7.15 -11.88
CA ARG A 32 -7.31 -7.93 -12.59
C ARG A 32 -6.77 -9.16 -13.32
N LYS A 33 -5.46 -9.19 -13.59
CA LYS A 33 -4.79 -10.30 -14.26
C LYS A 33 -4.16 -11.27 -13.27
N GLU A 34 -4.11 -10.92 -12.00
CA GLU A 34 -3.48 -11.71 -10.95
C GLU A 34 -4.46 -12.69 -10.32
N GLU A 35 -3.94 -13.59 -9.48
CA GLU A 35 -4.75 -14.58 -8.77
C GLU A 35 -5.63 -13.94 -7.69
N ASN A 36 -6.62 -14.68 -7.20
CA ASN A 36 -7.51 -14.22 -6.13
C ASN A 36 -6.76 -13.84 -4.84
N PHE A 37 -5.65 -14.53 -4.56
CA PHE A 37 -4.77 -14.27 -3.42
C PHE A 37 -3.33 -14.36 -3.88
N LEU A 38 -2.61 -13.24 -3.82
CA LEU A 38 -1.22 -13.17 -4.25
C LEU A 38 -0.36 -12.68 -3.09
N ARG A 39 0.60 -13.49 -2.65
CA ARG A 39 1.53 -13.09 -1.61
C ARG A 39 2.44 -11.97 -2.13
N VAL A 40 2.55 -10.87 -1.38
CA VAL A 40 3.41 -9.73 -1.70
C VAL A 40 4.52 -9.59 -0.66
N ASP A 41 5.71 -9.20 -1.11
CA ASP A 41 6.88 -9.03 -0.22
C ASP A 41 6.74 -7.85 0.75
N LYS A 42 6.04 -6.79 0.33
CA LYS A 42 5.91 -5.54 1.08
C LYS A 42 4.47 -5.01 1.03
N PRO A 43 4.00 -4.36 2.10
CA PRO A 43 2.69 -3.76 2.10
C PRO A 43 2.68 -2.55 1.16
N LEU A 44 1.63 -2.45 0.36
CA LEU A 44 1.40 -1.29 -0.47
C LEU A 44 1.19 -0.01 0.36
N ARG A 45 0.58 -0.14 1.54
CA ARG A 45 0.30 0.95 2.48
C ARG A 45 1.05 0.73 3.80
N ILE A 46 2.31 1.14 3.81
CA ILE A 46 3.25 0.88 4.91
C ILE A 46 2.87 1.59 6.21
N ASP A 47 2.33 2.81 6.14
CA ASP A 47 1.81 3.58 7.28
C ASP A 47 0.75 2.76 8.04
N ARG A 48 -0.26 2.25 7.32
CA ARG A 48 -1.33 1.46 7.92
C ARG A 48 -0.82 0.11 8.41
N ALA A 49 0.00 -0.57 7.62
CA ALA A 49 0.57 -1.85 8.01
C ALA A 49 1.31 -1.71 9.36
N ARG A 50 2.16 -0.69 9.51
CA ARG A 50 2.89 -0.42 10.76
C ARG A 50 1.95 -0.14 11.93
N SER A 51 0.89 0.66 11.72
CA SER A 51 -0.12 0.92 12.77
C SER A 51 -0.88 -0.33 13.23
N LEU A 52 -1.04 -1.32 12.34
CA LEU A 52 -1.65 -2.61 12.65
C LEU A 52 -0.66 -3.62 13.27
N GLY A 53 0.62 -3.26 13.42
CA GLY A 53 1.64 -4.10 14.04
C GLY A 53 2.57 -4.82 13.07
N TYR A 54 2.51 -4.53 11.76
CA TYR A 54 3.49 -5.03 10.78
C TYR A 54 4.91 -4.63 11.19
N LYS A 55 5.82 -5.60 11.13
CA LYS A 55 7.25 -5.37 11.22
C LYS A 55 7.92 -6.06 10.05
N ALA A 56 8.94 -5.42 9.48
CA ALA A 56 9.80 -6.03 8.47
C ALA A 56 10.72 -7.05 9.15
N LYS A 57 10.15 -8.21 9.49
CA LYS A 57 10.81 -9.34 10.16
C LYS A 57 10.27 -10.66 9.59
N PRO A 58 11.02 -11.77 9.70
CA PRO A 58 10.49 -13.09 9.41
C PRO A 58 9.21 -13.37 10.19
N GLY A 59 8.27 -14.08 9.57
CA GLY A 59 6.97 -14.44 10.17
C GLY A 59 5.81 -13.49 9.82
N TYR A 60 6.08 -12.32 9.23
CA TYR A 60 5.02 -11.47 8.67
C TYR A 60 4.74 -11.86 7.22
N ILE A 61 3.47 -12.14 6.93
CA ILE A 61 2.99 -12.52 5.60
C ILE A 61 1.99 -11.46 5.15
N ILE A 62 2.15 -10.98 3.93
CA ILE A 62 1.20 -10.06 3.28
C ILE A 62 0.70 -10.76 2.04
N VAL A 63 -0.61 -10.70 1.88
CA VAL A 63 -1.38 -11.19 0.73
C VAL A 63 -2.25 -10.03 0.29
#